data_AF-A0A9D7S4C6-F1
#
_entry.id   AF-A0A9D7S4C6-F1
#
_cell.length_a   1.000
_cell.length_b   1.000
_cell.length_c   1.000
_cell.angle_alpha   90.00
_cell.angle_beta   90.00
_cell.angle_gamma   90.00
#
_symmetry.space_group_name_H-M   'P 1'
#
loop_
_entity.id
_entity.type
_entity.pdbx_description
1 polymer ?
#
loop_
_entity_poly.entity_id
_entity_poly.type
_entity_poly.pdbx_seq_one_letter_code
_entity_poly.pdbx_strand_id
1 'polypeptide(L)'
;MKERFCRTAQTIFLALACAGPLHAQTLGPAFSYQGQLMDSGVPANGLYDLQACLFDGLVSTTLLACAAANEDVPVAGGLFSVALDFGAAPFVGQQRYLELRVRQGASSGSYTILSPRQLIRALPEALRANSAPWSGLSAVPPASATAWTIPVSPASAGTGLSGGTITGTGTIAIAAGGVSAAMIAPGAIGAAQINTAQVQSRVTGSCGDGEYFRGINGDGTLVCELLPVNFDRVVDSSGDVGKYVSLALRSDGRPVLAYHEEDNGALRLFDCADPACVNGVRRTLDSANDVGEDTSVAIGPSGFPVVVYRDVTGQALKLYDCANTACSSGTPRTLDSSVNVAQKSTSMALRADGRAFIAYYDLATLSCAYDCANENCSSGAVRTFPASSPPAPRWPFAATVGR
;
A
#
# COMPACT_ATOMS: atom_id res chain seq x y z
N MET A 1 17.96 62.78 -55.25
CA MET A 1 17.53 62.42 -56.62
C MET A 1 16.04 62.08 -56.51
N LYS A 2 15.15 63.07 -56.63
CA LYS A 2 14.53 63.55 -57.89
C LYS A 2 13.44 62.57 -58.36
N GLU A 3 12.15 62.87 -58.60
CA GLU A 3 11.33 64.10 -58.73
C GLU A 3 9.83 63.70 -58.57
N ARG A 4 8.95 64.47 -57.90
CA ARG A 4 8.04 65.56 -58.34
C ARG A 4 6.68 65.14 -58.95
N PHE A 5 5.74 66.09 -58.81
CA PHE A 5 4.36 66.25 -59.33
C PHE A 5 3.24 65.82 -58.35
N CYS A 6 2.21 66.62 -58.05
CA CYS A 6 1.80 67.96 -58.49
C CYS A 6 0.68 68.48 -57.54
N ARG A 7 0.80 69.75 -57.09
CA ARG A 7 -0.24 70.79 -56.82
C ARG A 7 -1.58 70.38 -56.19
N THR A 8 -1.81 70.67 -54.91
CA THR A 8 -2.44 71.89 -54.33
C THR A 8 -3.88 72.19 -54.75
N ALA A 9 -4.83 72.02 -53.82
CA ALA A 9 -5.90 72.99 -53.52
C ALA A 9 -6.52 72.75 -52.12
N GLN A 10 -6.08 73.58 -51.17
CA GLN A 10 -6.88 74.31 -50.20
C GLN A 10 -7.64 73.57 -49.06
N THR A 11 -7.06 73.78 -47.88
CA THR A 11 -7.51 73.58 -46.49
C THR A 11 -8.89 74.18 -46.13
N ILE A 12 -9.72 73.41 -45.42
CA ILE A 12 -10.63 73.90 -44.37
C ILE A 12 -10.49 73.02 -43.11
N PHE A 13 -10.60 73.71 -41.99
CA PHE A 13 -10.17 73.43 -40.63
C PHE A 13 -10.81 72.22 -39.92
N LEU A 14 -9.98 71.68 -39.04
CA LEU A 14 -10.16 70.64 -38.03
C LEU A 14 -11.36 70.88 -37.08
N ALA A 15 -12.19 69.85 -36.89
CA ALA A 15 -12.97 69.64 -35.66
C ALA A 15 -12.86 68.17 -35.24
N LEU A 16 -11.87 67.92 -34.39
CA LEU A 16 -11.66 66.67 -33.66
C LEU A 16 -12.61 66.66 -32.45
N ALA A 17 -13.64 65.81 -32.42
CA ALA A 17 -14.34 65.47 -31.18
C ALA A 17 -15.15 64.17 -31.27
N CYS A 18 -14.80 63.25 -30.36
CA CYS A 18 -15.57 62.11 -29.86
C CYS A 18 -15.94 60.97 -30.84
N ALA A 19 -15.00 60.03 -31.01
CA ALA A 19 -15.37 58.62 -31.10
C ALA A 19 -15.90 58.17 -29.73
N GLY A 20 -17.19 58.41 -29.48
CA GLY A 20 -17.91 57.73 -28.41
C GLY A 20 -18.03 56.23 -28.72
N PRO A 21 -18.15 55.36 -27.71
CA PRO A 21 -18.30 53.92 -27.94
C PRO A 21 -19.48 53.67 -28.90
N LEU A 22 -19.17 53.03 -30.04
CA LEU A 22 -20.13 52.35 -30.89
C LEU A 22 -20.78 51.25 -30.05
N HIS A 23 -21.77 51.63 -29.26
CA HIS A 23 -22.71 50.67 -28.70
C HIS A 23 -23.48 50.12 -29.88
N ALA A 24 -23.38 48.80 -30.10
CA ALA A 24 -24.34 48.09 -30.90
C ALA A 24 -25.73 48.37 -30.29
N GLN A 25 -26.52 49.22 -30.95
CA GLN A 25 -27.90 49.42 -30.55
C GLN A 25 -28.65 48.14 -30.91
N THR A 26 -29.37 47.60 -29.94
CA THR A 26 -30.33 46.51 -30.19
C THR A 26 -31.30 46.98 -31.27
N LEU A 27 -31.33 46.28 -32.40
CA LEU A 27 -32.20 46.62 -33.52
C LEU A 27 -33.67 46.56 -33.06
N GLY A 28 -34.38 47.68 -33.11
CA GLY A 28 -35.81 47.76 -32.81
C GLY A 28 -36.67 47.13 -33.92
N PRO A 29 -37.98 46.90 -33.65
CA PRO A 29 -38.92 46.34 -34.63
C PRO A 29 -39.28 47.29 -35.78
N ALA A 30 -38.88 48.56 -35.71
CA ALA A 30 -39.13 49.54 -36.75
C ALA A 30 -38.28 49.29 -38.01
N PHE A 31 -38.87 49.46 -39.18
CA PHE A 31 -38.18 49.39 -40.47
C PHE A 31 -38.64 50.50 -41.42
N SER A 32 -37.78 50.88 -42.36
CA SER A 32 -38.13 51.85 -43.41
C SER A 32 -38.89 51.17 -44.54
N TYR A 33 -40.00 51.79 -44.97
CA TYR A 33 -40.78 51.39 -46.13
C TYR A 33 -40.79 52.51 -47.17
N GLN A 34 -40.46 52.17 -48.41
CA GLN A 34 -40.48 53.08 -49.55
C GLN A 34 -41.50 52.58 -50.56
N GLY A 35 -42.32 53.49 -51.08
CA GLY A 35 -43.40 53.16 -52.00
C GLY A 35 -43.63 54.24 -53.06
N GLN A 36 -44.41 53.88 -54.06
CA GLN A 36 -44.91 54.81 -55.07
C GLN A 36 -46.43 54.92 -54.96
N LEU A 37 -46.93 56.15 -54.84
CA LEU A 37 -48.33 56.53 -54.86
C LEU A 37 -48.68 57.14 -56.22
N MET A 38 -49.69 56.56 -56.85
CA MET A 38 -50.32 57.12 -58.05
C MET A 38 -51.71 57.61 -57.67
N ASP A 39 -52.05 58.81 -58.12
CA ASP A 39 -53.41 59.34 -58.08
C ASP A 39 -53.95 59.34 -59.50
N SER A 40 -55.02 58.58 -59.74
CA SER A 40 -55.70 58.49 -61.05
C SER A 40 -54.75 58.15 -62.22
N GLY A 41 -53.71 57.36 -61.96
CA GLY A 41 -52.71 56.92 -62.94
C GLY A 41 -51.52 57.87 -63.15
N VAL A 42 -51.46 59.00 -62.43
CA VAL A 42 -50.34 59.96 -62.46
C VAL A 42 -49.61 59.93 -61.11
N PRO A 43 -48.28 60.07 -61.06
CA PRO A 43 -47.56 60.13 -59.80
C PRO A 43 -48.06 61.27 -58.90
N ALA A 44 -48.46 60.94 -57.68
CA ALA A 44 -49.01 61.91 -56.72
C ALA A 44 -47.94 62.93 -56.26
N ASN A 45 -48.38 64.15 -55.98
CA ASN A 45 -47.53 65.19 -55.38
C ASN A 45 -48.30 65.90 -54.25
N GLY A 46 -47.63 66.20 -53.14
CA GLY A 46 -48.23 66.88 -51.98
C GLY A 46 -48.02 66.13 -50.66
N LEU A 47 -48.71 66.57 -49.62
CA LEU A 47 -48.68 65.94 -48.29
C LEU A 47 -49.84 64.94 -48.16
N TYR A 48 -49.55 63.76 -47.64
CA TYR A 48 -50.50 62.66 -47.45
C TYR A 48 -50.32 62.01 -46.09
N ASP A 49 -51.42 61.60 -45.47
CA ASP A 49 -51.33 60.73 -44.29
C ASP A 49 -51.32 59.29 -44.75
N LEU A 50 -50.40 58.51 -44.19
CA LEU A 50 -50.18 57.11 -44.51
C LEU A 50 -50.34 56.24 -43.26
N GLN A 51 -51.25 55.29 -43.33
CA GLN A 51 -51.39 54.24 -42.32
C GLN A 51 -51.07 52.89 -42.94
N ALA A 52 -50.29 52.10 -42.22
CA ALA A 52 -49.94 50.75 -42.63
C ALA A 52 -50.46 49.73 -41.62
N CYS A 53 -51.01 48.63 -42.12
CA CYS A 53 -51.55 47.54 -41.31
C CYS A 53 -51.06 46.17 -41.81
N LEU A 54 -50.83 45.23 -40.90
CA LEU A 54 -50.39 43.87 -41.19
C LEU A 54 -51.54 42.87 -41.13
N PHE A 55 -51.56 41.97 -42.10
CA PHE A 55 -52.49 40.86 -42.20
C PHE A 55 -51.74 39.52 -42.33
N ASP A 56 -52.42 38.43 -41.98
CA ASP A 56 -51.89 37.06 -42.08
C ASP A 56 -52.01 36.46 -43.50
N GLY A 57 -52.66 37.17 -44.45
CA GLY A 57 -52.86 36.71 -45.83
C GLY A 57 -53.13 37.83 -46.84
N LEU A 58 -52.87 37.56 -48.13
CA LEU A 58 -53.06 38.50 -49.24
C LEU A 58 -54.51 39.01 -49.36
N VAL A 59 -55.49 38.15 -49.07
CA VAL A 59 -56.93 38.44 -49.13
C VAL A 59 -57.64 38.18 -47.80
N SER A 60 -56.88 37.93 -46.73
CA SER A 60 -57.45 37.59 -45.41
C SER A 60 -58.08 38.80 -44.72
N THR A 61 -59.09 38.60 -43.89
CA THR A 61 -59.68 39.67 -43.07
C THR A 61 -59.02 39.80 -41.69
N THR A 62 -58.09 38.91 -41.32
CA THR A 62 -57.43 38.93 -40.00
C THR A 62 -56.37 40.03 -39.92
N LEU A 63 -56.73 41.14 -39.27
CA LEU A 63 -55.79 42.20 -38.93
C LEU A 63 -54.92 41.78 -37.73
N LEU A 64 -53.60 41.88 -37.88
CA LEU A 64 -52.62 41.54 -36.84
C LEU A 64 -52.21 42.77 -36.03
N ALA A 65 -51.86 43.86 -36.70
CA ALA A 65 -51.45 45.12 -36.09
C ALA A 65 -51.52 46.26 -37.11
N CYS A 66 -51.63 47.50 -36.64
CA CYS A 66 -51.37 48.69 -37.46
C CYS A 66 -50.24 49.50 -36.84
N ALA A 67 -49.37 50.05 -37.68
CA ALA A 67 -48.40 51.03 -37.25
C ALA A 67 -49.10 52.36 -36.93
N ALA A 68 -48.45 53.20 -36.13
CA ALA A 68 -48.88 54.58 -35.98
C ALA A 68 -48.99 55.25 -37.36
N ALA A 69 -50.01 56.08 -37.53
CA ALA A 69 -50.18 56.83 -38.77
C ALA A 69 -49.01 57.81 -38.93
N ASN A 70 -48.45 57.86 -40.13
CA ASN A 70 -47.48 58.86 -40.53
C ASN A 70 -48.29 60.01 -41.14
N GLU A 71 -48.48 61.08 -40.40
CA GLU A 71 -49.23 62.26 -40.86
C GLU A 71 -48.32 63.18 -41.69
N ASP A 72 -48.91 63.92 -42.63
CA ASP A 72 -48.23 64.92 -43.47
C ASP A 72 -46.95 64.42 -44.17
N VAL A 73 -46.97 63.19 -44.70
CA VAL A 73 -45.83 62.61 -45.42
C VAL A 73 -45.68 63.29 -46.78
N PRO A 74 -44.50 63.87 -47.09
CA PRO A 74 -44.24 64.44 -48.40
C PRO A 74 -44.13 63.35 -49.47
N VAL A 75 -45.00 63.43 -50.47
CA VAL A 75 -44.97 62.62 -51.68
C VAL A 75 -44.54 63.51 -52.84
N ALA A 76 -43.44 63.14 -53.50
CA ALA A 76 -42.89 63.89 -54.63
C ALA A 76 -42.61 62.94 -55.80
N GLY A 77 -43.14 63.27 -56.99
CA GLY A 77 -43.05 62.38 -58.16
C GLY A 77 -43.64 60.99 -57.89
N GLY A 78 -44.64 60.91 -57.00
CA GLY A 78 -45.25 59.68 -56.50
C GLY A 78 -44.44 58.93 -55.45
N LEU A 79 -43.19 59.30 -55.14
CA LEU A 79 -42.37 58.53 -54.20
C LEU A 79 -42.53 59.03 -52.76
N PHE A 80 -42.52 58.11 -51.81
CA PHE A 80 -42.50 58.38 -50.38
C PHE A 80 -41.65 57.37 -49.62
N SER A 81 -41.23 57.77 -48.42
CA SER A 81 -40.53 56.91 -47.46
C SER A 81 -41.07 57.15 -46.07
N VAL A 82 -41.42 56.08 -45.34
CA VAL A 82 -41.94 56.15 -43.97
C VAL A 82 -41.24 55.13 -43.08
N ALA A 83 -41.21 55.39 -41.77
CA ALA A 83 -40.83 54.40 -40.78
C ALA A 83 -42.08 53.67 -40.29
N LEU A 84 -42.07 52.35 -40.31
CA LEU A 84 -43.17 51.51 -39.85
C LEU A 84 -42.71 50.72 -38.64
N ASP A 85 -43.47 50.82 -37.55
CA ASP A 85 -43.28 50.02 -36.34
C ASP A 85 -44.61 49.37 -35.95
N PHE A 86 -44.62 48.04 -35.95
CA PHE A 86 -45.78 47.21 -35.57
C PHE A 86 -45.56 46.48 -34.23
N GLY A 87 -44.43 46.75 -33.55
CA GLY A 87 -43.92 45.94 -32.46
C GLY A 87 -43.39 44.57 -32.91
N ALA A 88 -42.80 43.81 -31.99
CA ALA A 88 -42.23 42.49 -32.29
C ALA A 88 -43.30 41.37 -32.39
N ALA A 89 -44.46 41.55 -31.74
CA ALA A 89 -45.47 40.49 -31.59
C ALA A 89 -46.03 39.93 -32.92
N PRO A 90 -46.26 40.74 -33.98
CA PRO A 90 -46.73 40.19 -35.25
C PRO A 90 -45.69 39.31 -35.96
N PHE A 91 -44.39 39.49 -35.72
CA PHE A 91 -43.31 38.83 -36.45
C PHE A 91 -42.89 37.50 -35.78
N VAL A 92 -43.73 36.46 -35.96
CA VAL A 92 -43.56 35.12 -35.36
C VAL A 92 -43.15 34.03 -36.37
N GLY A 93 -42.58 34.40 -37.52
CA GLY A 93 -41.99 33.46 -38.47
C GLY A 93 -42.98 32.94 -39.51
N GLN A 94 -44.11 33.63 -39.66
CA GLN A 94 -45.14 33.37 -40.64
C GLN A 94 -45.18 34.54 -41.64
N GLN A 95 -45.65 34.31 -42.87
CA GLN A 95 -45.76 35.38 -43.86
C GLN A 95 -46.69 36.51 -43.38
N ARG A 96 -46.32 37.75 -43.70
CA ARG A 96 -47.09 38.97 -43.36
C ARG A 96 -47.35 39.79 -44.60
N TYR A 97 -48.55 40.35 -44.67
CA TYR A 97 -49.01 41.14 -45.81
C TYR A 97 -49.33 42.56 -45.35
N LEU A 98 -48.66 43.54 -45.95
CA LEU A 98 -48.80 44.97 -45.69
C LEU A 98 -49.96 45.55 -46.50
N GLU A 99 -50.95 46.10 -45.82
CA GLU A 99 -51.98 46.97 -46.39
C GLU A 99 -51.60 48.42 -46.15
N LEU A 100 -51.52 49.20 -47.22
CA LEU A 100 -51.34 50.64 -47.14
C LEU A 100 -52.69 51.34 -47.29
N ARG A 101 -52.87 52.37 -46.49
CA ARG A 101 -54.04 53.22 -46.52
C ARG A 101 -53.58 54.66 -46.61
N VAL A 102 -54.22 55.44 -47.47
CA VAL A 102 -53.82 56.83 -47.75
C VAL A 102 -55.01 57.78 -47.70
N ARG A 103 -54.76 59.01 -47.25
CA ARG A 103 -55.63 60.16 -47.46
C ARG A 103 -54.77 61.41 -47.68
N GLN A 104 -55.35 62.47 -48.23
CA GLN A 104 -54.66 63.76 -48.34
C GLN A 104 -54.38 64.33 -46.96
N GLY A 105 -53.20 64.94 -46.72
CA GLY A 105 -52.73 65.30 -45.36
C GLY A 105 -53.62 66.29 -44.61
N ALA A 106 -54.31 67.19 -45.32
CA ALA A 106 -55.28 68.10 -44.70
C ALA A 106 -56.66 67.46 -44.40
N SER A 107 -56.86 66.18 -44.75
CA SER A 107 -58.14 65.49 -44.63
C SER A 107 -58.26 64.77 -43.28
N SER A 108 -59.38 64.97 -42.59
CA SER A 108 -59.77 64.15 -41.44
C SER A 108 -60.69 62.97 -41.81
N GLY A 109 -60.93 62.76 -43.10
CA GLY A 109 -61.80 61.70 -43.61
C GLY A 109 -61.23 60.28 -43.46
N SER A 110 -62.01 59.30 -43.90
CA SER A 110 -61.59 57.89 -43.93
C SER A 110 -60.45 57.66 -44.91
N TYR A 111 -59.56 56.73 -44.59
CA TYR A 111 -58.47 56.36 -45.48
C TYR A 111 -58.96 55.51 -46.67
N THR A 112 -58.33 55.71 -47.82
CA THR A 112 -58.49 54.86 -49.01
C THR A 112 -57.49 53.71 -48.95
N ILE A 113 -57.95 52.47 -49.12
CA ILE A 113 -57.10 51.27 -49.11
C ILE A 113 -56.42 51.11 -50.48
N LEU A 114 -55.09 50.92 -50.46
CA LEU A 114 -54.30 50.62 -51.65
C LEU A 114 -54.17 49.10 -51.81
N SER A 115 -54.67 48.59 -52.94
CA SER A 115 -54.67 47.16 -53.30
C SER A 115 -53.75 46.91 -54.49
N PRO A 116 -53.07 45.75 -54.59
CA PRO A 116 -53.07 44.63 -53.64
C PRO A 116 -52.11 44.84 -52.46
N ARG A 117 -52.35 44.08 -51.37
CA ARG A 117 -51.42 44.01 -50.23
C ARG A 117 -50.07 43.44 -50.65
N GLN A 118 -49.01 43.88 -49.99
CA GLN A 118 -47.64 43.50 -50.34
C GLN A 118 -47.04 42.53 -49.31
N LEU A 119 -46.38 41.48 -49.78
CA LEU A 119 -45.68 40.52 -48.90
C LEU A 119 -44.44 41.17 -48.27
N ILE A 120 -44.31 41.11 -46.95
CA ILE A 120 -43.08 41.50 -46.23
C ILE A 120 -42.12 40.31 -46.16
N ARG A 121 -40.86 40.51 -46.56
CA ARG A 121 -39.80 39.49 -46.59
C ARG A 121 -38.83 39.61 -45.41
N ALA A 122 -38.10 38.52 -45.15
CA ALA A 122 -37.38 38.13 -43.93
C ALA A 122 -36.52 39.14 -43.11
N LEU A 123 -36.27 40.38 -43.55
CA LEU A 123 -35.46 41.32 -42.75
C LEU A 123 -36.14 41.73 -41.41
N PRO A 124 -37.45 42.03 -41.35
CA PRO A 124 -38.14 42.30 -40.08
C PRO A 124 -38.35 41.04 -39.22
N GLU A 125 -38.30 39.84 -39.80
CA GLU A 125 -38.50 38.55 -39.11
C GLU A 125 -37.24 38.06 -38.36
N ALA A 126 -36.07 38.69 -38.56
CA ALA A 126 -34.81 38.30 -37.92
C ALA A 126 -34.79 38.50 -36.38
N LEU A 127 -35.69 39.33 -35.85
CA LEU A 127 -35.90 39.53 -34.40
C LEU A 127 -36.27 38.23 -33.66
N ARG A 128 -36.78 37.23 -34.37
CA ARG A 128 -37.06 35.91 -33.80
C ARG A 128 -35.83 35.13 -33.37
N ALA A 129 -34.62 35.50 -33.79
CA ALA A 129 -33.41 34.85 -33.31
C ALA A 129 -33.29 34.94 -31.77
N ASN A 130 -33.83 36.00 -31.15
CA ASN A 130 -33.74 36.21 -29.70
C ASN A 130 -34.82 35.46 -28.89
N SER A 131 -35.87 34.93 -29.53
CA SER A 131 -37.01 34.27 -28.88
C SER A 131 -37.44 32.96 -29.55
N ALA A 132 -36.61 32.41 -30.44
CA ALA A 132 -36.92 31.17 -31.15
C ALA A 132 -37.05 30.01 -30.16
N PRO A 133 -38.20 29.32 -30.10
CA PRO A 133 -38.30 28.08 -29.33
C PRO A 133 -37.37 27.03 -29.95
N TRP A 134 -36.85 26.13 -29.11
CA TRP A 134 -35.95 25.06 -29.57
C TRP A 134 -36.61 24.06 -30.52
N SER A 135 -37.94 24.00 -30.52
CA SER A 135 -38.71 23.20 -31.48
C SER A 135 -38.44 23.68 -32.92
N GLY A 136 -37.79 22.85 -33.73
CA GLY A 136 -37.52 23.11 -35.14
C GLY A 136 -36.13 23.68 -35.47
N LEU A 137 -35.26 23.87 -34.47
CA LEU A 137 -33.85 24.18 -34.71
C LEU A 137 -33.06 22.88 -34.98
N SER A 138 -32.16 22.90 -35.96
CA SER A 138 -31.23 21.79 -36.22
C SER A 138 -30.01 21.88 -35.28
N ALA A 139 -29.51 20.74 -34.80
CA ALA A 139 -28.38 20.63 -33.86
C ALA A 139 -28.62 21.17 -32.43
N VAL A 140 -29.86 21.15 -31.93
CA VAL A 140 -30.12 21.38 -30.49
C VAL A 140 -29.80 20.09 -29.69
N PRO A 141 -29.09 20.18 -28.55
CA PRO A 141 -28.98 19.07 -27.61
C PRO A 141 -30.37 18.60 -27.13
N PRO A 142 -30.60 17.29 -26.93
CA PRO A 142 -31.92 16.78 -26.57
C PRO A 142 -32.53 17.45 -25.32
N ALA A 143 -33.86 17.51 -25.32
CA ALA A 143 -34.74 18.43 -24.57
C ALA A 143 -34.81 18.25 -23.04
N SER A 144 -33.71 18.47 -22.33
CA SER A 144 -33.72 18.56 -20.86
C SER A 144 -33.02 19.79 -20.28
N ALA A 145 -32.58 20.74 -21.11
CA ALA A 145 -31.98 21.98 -20.64
C ALA A 145 -33.05 23.06 -20.39
N THR A 146 -33.98 22.81 -19.47
CA THR A 146 -34.63 23.92 -18.76
C THR A 146 -33.70 24.34 -17.63
N ALA A 147 -33.07 25.50 -17.79
CA ALA A 147 -31.99 26.03 -16.96
C ALA A 147 -30.60 25.45 -17.24
N TRP A 148 -29.59 26.27 -16.94
CA TRP A 148 -28.15 26.15 -17.20
C TRP A 148 -27.49 24.96 -16.49
N THR A 149 -27.92 23.74 -16.79
CA THR A 149 -27.23 22.52 -16.39
C THR A 149 -27.44 21.47 -17.47
N ILE A 150 -26.33 20.98 -18.02
CA ILE A 150 -26.30 19.76 -18.82
C ILE A 150 -26.61 18.62 -17.83
N PRO A 151 -27.72 17.88 -17.95
CA PRO A 151 -27.90 16.71 -17.11
C PRO A 151 -26.89 15.66 -17.54
N VAL A 152 -25.96 15.36 -16.63
CA VAL A 152 -25.24 14.09 -16.68
C VAL A 152 -26.28 12.99 -16.57
N SER A 153 -26.29 12.05 -17.52
CA SER A 153 -27.12 10.85 -17.40
C SER A 153 -26.78 10.18 -16.06
N PRO A 154 -27.74 9.93 -15.17
CA PRO A 154 -27.46 9.34 -13.87
C PRO A 154 -26.79 7.96 -14.03
N ALA A 155 -25.49 7.89 -13.75
CA ALA A 155 -24.79 6.62 -13.63
C ALA A 155 -25.08 6.06 -12.23
N SER A 156 -25.96 5.07 -12.16
CA SER A 156 -26.15 4.31 -10.92
C SER A 156 -24.87 3.55 -10.60
N ALA A 157 -24.41 3.61 -9.35
CA ALA A 157 -23.35 2.74 -8.85
C ALA A 157 -23.73 1.27 -9.13
N GLY A 158 -22.98 0.59 -10.01
CA GLY A 158 -23.19 -0.82 -10.33
C GLY A 158 -22.88 -1.73 -9.12
N THR A 159 -23.12 -3.04 -9.25
CA THR A 159 -22.80 -4.03 -8.21
C THR A 159 -21.31 -3.96 -7.86
N GLY A 160 -20.99 -3.44 -6.66
CA GLY A 160 -19.63 -3.26 -6.15
C GLY A 160 -19.21 -1.81 -5.87
N LEU A 161 -20.05 -0.85 -6.23
CA LEU A 161 -19.87 0.58 -5.95
C LEU A 161 -20.95 1.08 -4.97
N SER A 162 -20.62 2.08 -4.16
CA SER A 162 -21.51 2.74 -3.19
C SER A 162 -21.49 4.26 -3.39
N GLY A 163 -22.52 4.96 -2.90
CA GLY A 163 -22.71 6.40 -3.12
C GLY A 163 -23.93 6.77 -3.98
N GLY A 164 -24.64 5.76 -4.50
CA GLY A 164 -25.89 5.97 -5.23
C GLY A 164 -25.70 6.71 -6.56
N THR A 165 -26.78 7.33 -7.03
CA THR A 165 -26.79 8.10 -8.28
C THR A 165 -26.29 9.52 -8.03
N ILE A 166 -25.23 9.95 -8.71
CA ILE A 166 -24.71 11.32 -8.59
C ILE A 166 -25.50 12.25 -9.51
N THR A 167 -26.25 13.20 -8.94
CA THR A 167 -27.03 14.22 -9.66
C THR A 167 -26.37 15.61 -9.66
N GLY A 168 -25.07 15.68 -9.31
CA GLY A 168 -24.29 16.91 -9.15
C GLY A 168 -22.81 16.59 -8.92
N THR A 169 -22.21 17.07 -7.83
CA THR A 169 -20.86 16.67 -7.39
C THR A 169 -20.96 15.60 -6.30
N GLY A 170 -20.30 14.45 -6.50
CA GLY A 170 -20.23 13.37 -5.52
C GLY A 170 -19.07 12.42 -5.84
N THR A 171 -18.70 11.59 -4.86
CA THR A 171 -17.69 10.53 -5.02
C THR A 171 -18.36 9.16 -4.94
N ILE A 172 -18.11 8.32 -5.94
CA ILE A 172 -18.47 6.89 -5.89
C ILE A 172 -17.35 6.17 -5.13
N ALA A 173 -17.70 5.41 -4.09
CA ALA A 173 -16.76 4.59 -3.33
C ALA A 173 -16.93 3.10 -3.65
N ILE A 174 -15.95 2.27 -3.30
CA ILE A 174 -16.11 0.81 -3.37
C ILE A 174 -17.07 0.39 -2.25
N ALA A 175 -18.12 -0.36 -2.58
CA ALA A 175 -19.05 -0.90 -1.58
C ALA A 175 -18.38 -2.00 -0.75
N ALA A 176 -18.90 -2.27 0.45
CA ALA A 176 -18.49 -3.45 1.21
C ALA A 176 -18.70 -4.72 0.38
N GLY A 177 -17.66 -5.55 0.23
CA GLY A 177 -17.67 -6.72 -0.65
C GLY A 177 -17.65 -6.41 -2.15
N GLY A 178 -17.47 -5.14 -2.54
CA GLY A 178 -17.46 -4.72 -3.93
C GLY A 178 -16.24 -5.15 -4.74
N VAL A 179 -15.17 -5.58 -4.06
CA VAL A 179 -14.03 -6.28 -4.66
C VAL A 179 -14.06 -7.72 -4.15
N SER A 180 -14.23 -8.66 -5.08
CA SER A 180 -14.17 -10.10 -4.79
C SER A 180 -12.87 -10.71 -5.33
N ALA A 181 -12.51 -11.92 -4.88
CA ALA A 181 -11.33 -12.63 -5.35
C ALA A 181 -11.32 -12.83 -6.88
N ALA A 182 -12.49 -13.00 -7.51
CA ALA A 182 -12.59 -13.15 -8.97
C ALA A 182 -12.25 -11.87 -9.75
N MET A 183 -12.32 -10.70 -9.10
CA MET A 183 -11.94 -9.41 -9.69
C MET A 183 -10.45 -9.11 -9.56
N ILE A 184 -9.71 -9.91 -8.78
CA ILE A 184 -8.28 -9.75 -8.54
C ILE A 184 -7.54 -10.86 -9.29
N ALA A 185 -6.83 -10.50 -10.36
CA ALA A 185 -6.00 -11.47 -11.06
C ALA A 185 -4.89 -12.03 -10.15
N PRO A 186 -4.46 -13.28 -10.31
CA PRO A 186 -3.34 -13.83 -9.55
C PRO A 186 -2.10 -12.94 -9.65
N GLY A 187 -1.54 -12.55 -8.50
CA GLY A 187 -0.37 -11.67 -8.41
C GLY A 187 -0.64 -10.16 -8.60
N ALA A 188 -1.90 -9.74 -8.83
CA ALA A 188 -2.23 -8.31 -8.98
C ALA A 188 -2.01 -7.48 -7.72
N ILE A 189 -2.09 -8.11 -6.53
CA ILE A 189 -1.79 -7.49 -5.23
C ILE A 189 -0.52 -8.13 -4.68
N GLY A 190 0.60 -7.43 -4.83
CA GLY A 190 1.90 -7.78 -4.24
C GLY A 190 2.33 -6.78 -3.16
N ALA A 191 3.61 -6.85 -2.76
CA ALA A 191 4.13 -6.01 -1.67
C ALA A 191 3.98 -4.50 -1.93
N ALA A 192 4.05 -4.06 -3.18
CA ALA A 192 3.92 -2.64 -3.55
C ALA A 192 2.48 -2.10 -3.37
N GLN A 193 1.46 -2.96 -3.43
CA GLN A 193 0.05 -2.60 -3.27
C GLN A 193 -0.42 -2.74 -1.81
N ILE A 194 0.37 -3.37 -0.94
CA ILE A 194 0.02 -3.59 0.47
C ILE A 194 0.67 -2.51 1.33
N ASN A 195 -0.15 -1.72 2.03
CA ASN A 195 0.34 -0.85 3.08
C ASN A 195 0.62 -1.67 4.35
N THR A 196 1.90 -1.93 4.62
CA THR A 196 2.36 -2.74 5.76
C THR A 196 2.12 -2.10 7.12
N ALA A 197 1.73 -0.82 7.18
CA ALA A 197 1.25 -0.19 8.41
C ALA A 197 -0.22 -0.57 8.73
N GLN A 198 -0.95 -1.14 7.78
CA GLN A 198 -2.37 -1.49 7.91
C GLN A 198 -2.63 -2.99 7.77
N VAL A 199 -1.84 -3.68 6.94
CA VAL A 199 -1.96 -5.11 6.70
C VAL A 199 -0.57 -5.74 6.74
N GLN A 200 -0.42 -6.72 7.62
CA GLN A 200 0.81 -7.49 7.79
C GLN A 200 1.16 -8.29 6.53
N SER A 201 2.36 -8.11 5.98
CA SER A 201 2.90 -8.96 4.90
C SER A 201 3.11 -10.40 5.36
N ARG A 202 3.15 -11.35 4.41
CA ARG A 202 3.35 -12.78 4.69
C ARG A 202 4.67 -13.01 5.44
N VAL A 203 4.63 -13.84 6.47
CA VAL A 203 5.82 -14.29 7.20
C VAL A 203 6.73 -15.10 6.27
N THR A 204 8.00 -14.73 6.18
CA THR A 204 8.96 -15.33 5.24
C THR A 204 10.10 -16.11 5.90
N GLY A 205 10.08 -16.34 7.21
CA GLY A 205 11.15 -17.06 7.92
C GLY A 205 10.74 -17.73 9.23
N SER A 206 11.74 -18.23 9.95
CA SER A 206 11.67 -18.79 11.31
C SER A 206 12.78 -18.19 12.17
N CYS A 207 12.62 -18.18 13.50
CA CYS A 207 13.73 -17.85 14.39
C CYS A 207 14.81 -18.94 14.34
N GLY A 208 16.07 -18.57 14.57
CA GLY A 208 17.17 -19.52 14.60
C GLY A 208 17.13 -20.43 15.83
N ASP A 209 17.94 -21.48 15.81
CA ASP A 209 18.12 -22.34 16.99
C ASP A 209 18.62 -21.51 18.19
N GLY A 210 17.97 -21.67 19.34
CA GLY A 210 18.30 -20.90 20.56
C GLY A 210 17.63 -19.52 20.65
N GLU A 211 16.81 -19.15 19.67
CA GLU A 211 16.00 -17.94 19.70
C GLU A 211 14.50 -18.26 19.84
N TYR A 212 13.74 -17.36 20.47
CA TYR A 212 12.29 -17.46 20.57
C TYR A 212 11.60 -16.30 19.83
N PHE A 213 10.38 -16.59 19.36
CA PHE A 213 9.55 -15.63 18.65
C PHE A 213 8.98 -14.58 19.61
N ARG A 214 9.21 -13.30 19.30
CA ARG A 214 8.58 -12.18 20.02
C ARG A 214 7.54 -11.43 19.22
N GLY A 215 7.64 -11.44 17.90
CA GLY A 215 6.70 -10.70 17.07
C GLY A 215 7.01 -10.78 15.58
N ILE A 216 6.16 -10.12 14.80
CA ILE A 216 6.30 -9.99 13.34
C ILE A 216 6.31 -8.49 13.04
N ASN A 217 7.29 -8.01 12.26
CA ASN A 217 7.30 -6.65 11.75
C ASN A 217 6.32 -6.51 10.58
N GLY A 218 5.79 -5.32 10.31
CA GLY A 218 4.81 -5.09 9.23
C GLY A 218 5.22 -5.62 7.84
N ASP A 219 6.53 -5.72 7.56
CA ASP A 219 7.08 -6.27 6.32
C ASP A 219 7.10 -7.81 6.23
N GLY A 220 6.76 -8.52 7.32
CA GLY A 220 6.70 -9.98 7.38
C GLY A 220 7.98 -10.63 7.92
N THR A 221 8.98 -9.82 8.32
CA THR A 221 10.16 -10.33 9.02
C THR A 221 9.85 -10.65 10.48
N LEU A 222 10.52 -11.66 11.03
CA LEU A 222 10.34 -12.06 12.43
C LEU A 222 11.22 -11.23 13.36
N VAL A 223 10.66 -10.82 14.50
CA VAL A 223 11.41 -10.32 15.65
C VAL A 223 11.73 -11.52 16.53
N CYS A 224 12.98 -11.97 16.46
CA CYS A 224 13.51 -13.05 17.27
C CYS A 224 14.40 -12.48 18.35
N GLU A 225 14.44 -13.18 19.48
CA GLU A 225 15.40 -12.92 20.54
C GLU A 225 16.09 -14.20 20.95
N LEU A 226 17.36 -14.09 21.32
CA LEU A 226 18.03 -15.15 22.08
C LEU A 226 17.21 -15.44 23.34
N LEU A 227 16.99 -16.72 23.63
CA LEU A 227 16.37 -17.14 24.88
C LEU A 227 17.07 -16.42 26.05
N PRO A 228 16.36 -15.61 26.86
CA PRO A 228 16.94 -14.92 27.99
C PRO A 228 17.08 -15.93 29.11
N VAL A 229 18.07 -16.80 28.96
CA VAL A 229 18.48 -17.73 29.99
C VAL A 229 19.87 -17.36 30.45
N ASN A 230 19.92 -16.44 31.41
CA ASN A 230 20.85 -16.68 32.50
C ASN A 230 20.33 -17.95 33.20
N PHE A 231 20.85 -19.10 32.76
CA PHE A 231 20.59 -20.41 33.37
C PHE A 231 21.69 -20.71 34.41
N ASP A 232 22.17 -19.70 35.13
CA ASP A 232 23.03 -19.93 36.28
C ASP A 232 22.16 -20.42 37.43
N ARG A 233 22.08 -21.74 37.56
CA ARG A 233 21.40 -22.39 38.66
C ARG A 233 22.42 -22.93 39.66
N VAL A 234 22.34 -22.43 40.88
CA VAL A 234 23.04 -23.04 42.01
C VAL A 234 22.29 -24.31 42.42
N VAL A 235 22.89 -25.48 42.15
CA VAL A 235 22.31 -26.80 42.48
C VAL A 235 22.79 -27.33 43.83
N ASP A 236 23.97 -26.90 44.28
CA ASP A 236 24.52 -27.18 45.61
C ASP A 236 25.27 -25.94 46.10
N SER A 237 24.96 -25.52 47.32
CA SER A 237 25.60 -24.40 48.02
C SER A 237 26.03 -24.76 49.44
N SER A 238 25.99 -26.05 49.77
CA SER A 238 26.26 -26.55 51.12
C SER A 238 27.76 -26.84 51.31
N GLY A 239 28.51 -25.80 51.68
CA GLY A 239 29.96 -25.86 51.91
C GLY A 239 30.78 -25.40 50.70
N ASP A 240 32.09 -25.63 50.74
CA ASP A 240 32.98 -25.48 49.58
C ASP A 240 32.80 -26.67 48.62
N VAL A 241 31.92 -26.50 47.65
CA VAL A 241 31.46 -27.52 46.69
C VAL A 241 31.72 -27.08 45.24
N GLY A 242 31.69 -28.05 44.33
CA GLY A 242 31.72 -27.78 42.89
C GLY A 242 33.14 -27.65 42.32
N LYS A 243 34.15 -28.20 43.00
CA LYS A 243 35.48 -28.37 42.43
C LYS A 243 35.50 -29.61 41.53
N TYR A 244 36.31 -29.55 40.47
CA TYR A 244 36.50 -30.66 39.52
C TYR A 244 35.20 -31.23 38.95
N VAL A 245 34.24 -30.36 38.63
CA VAL A 245 32.92 -30.77 38.14
C VAL A 245 33.06 -31.50 36.80
N SER A 246 32.37 -32.64 36.72
CA SER A 246 32.09 -33.33 35.47
C SER A 246 30.59 -33.50 35.32
N LEU A 247 30.11 -33.39 34.08
CA LEU A 247 28.69 -33.47 33.75
C LEU A 247 28.47 -34.48 32.63
N ALA A 248 27.46 -35.32 32.80
CA ALA A 248 26.94 -36.17 31.74
C ALA A 248 25.42 -36.02 31.64
N LEU A 249 24.90 -36.15 30.41
CA LEU A 249 23.46 -36.14 30.16
C LEU A 249 22.96 -37.57 30.03
N ARG A 250 21.83 -37.85 30.68
CA ARG A 250 21.06 -39.08 30.44
C ARG A 250 20.35 -38.99 29.09
N SER A 251 19.87 -40.13 28.59
CA SER A 251 19.08 -40.21 27.35
C SER A 251 17.76 -39.44 27.40
N ASP A 252 17.23 -39.18 28.60
CA ASP A 252 16.03 -38.36 28.83
C ASP A 252 16.34 -36.86 29.03
N GLY A 253 17.59 -36.45 28.84
CA GLY A 253 18.03 -35.08 28.94
C GLY A 253 18.27 -34.58 30.37
N ARG A 254 18.06 -35.41 31.41
CA ARG A 254 18.39 -35.00 32.79
C ARG A 254 19.91 -35.05 33.03
N PRO A 255 20.53 -33.98 33.54
CA PRO A 255 21.95 -33.99 33.87
C PRO A 255 22.28 -34.82 35.12
N VAL A 256 23.51 -35.34 35.16
CA VAL A 256 24.16 -35.90 36.34
C VAL A 256 25.51 -35.19 36.48
N LEU A 257 25.76 -34.61 37.65
CA LEU A 257 27.00 -33.91 37.95
C LEU A 257 27.79 -34.69 38.99
N ALA A 258 29.08 -34.91 38.77
CA ALA A 258 30.01 -35.39 39.77
C ALA A 258 30.98 -34.26 40.13
N TYR A 259 31.32 -34.12 41.41
CA TYR A 259 32.21 -33.05 41.88
C TYR A 259 32.84 -33.39 43.23
N HIS A 260 33.92 -32.68 43.53
CA HIS A 260 34.58 -32.69 44.84
C HIS A 260 33.93 -31.67 45.77
N GLU A 261 33.75 -32.07 47.01
CA GLU A 261 33.47 -31.19 48.15
C GLU A 261 34.72 -31.11 49.02
N GLU A 262 35.28 -29.91 49.13
CA GLU A 262 36.53 -29.67 49.86
C GLU A 262 36.34 -29.84 51.37
N ASP A 263 35.22 -29.34 51.93
CA ASP A 263 35.00 -29.31 53.37
C ASP A 263 35.04 -30.70 54.03
N ASN A 264 34.60 -31.73 53.29
CA ASN A 264 34.54 -33.11 53.77
C ASN A 264 35.48 -34.05 53.01
N GLY A 265 36.23 -33.55 52.01
CA GLY A 265 37.06 -34.36 51.12
C GLY A 265 36.26 -35.44 50.39
N ALA A 266 35.02 -35.17 50.00
CA ALA A 266 34.10 -36.21 49.54
C ALA A 266 33.80 -36.11 48.03
N LEU A 267 33.66 -37.28 47.39
CA LEU A 267 33.08 -37.38 46.06
C LEU A 267 31.56 -37.23 46.17
N ARG A 268 31.03 -36.19 45.54
CA ARG A 268 29.60 -35.90 45.47
C ARG A 268 29.06 -36.16 44.07
N LEU A 269 27.78 -36.51 44.02
CA LEU A 269 26.99 -36.57 42.80
C LEU A 269 25.67 -35.82 43.00
N PHE A 270 25.33 -34.94 42.06
CA PHE A 270 24.02 -34.32 41.98
C PHE A 270 23.24 -34.89 40.81
N ASP A 271 22.12 -35.52 41.11
CA ASP A 271 21.24 -36.15 40.13
C ASP A 271 20.01 -35.27 39.93
N CYS A 272 19.93 -34.64 38.76
CA CYS A 272 18.81 -33.78 38.43
C CYS A 272 17.53 -34.61 38.24
N ALA A 273 16.44 -34.17 38.86
CA ALA A 273 15.12 -34.76 38.75
C ALA A 273 14.38 -34.35 37.46
N ASP A 274 14.84 -33.29 36.79
CA ASP A 274 14.29 -32.79 35.53
C ASP A 274 15.40 -32.24 34.58
N PRO A 275 15.13 -32.06 33.27
CA PRO A 275 16.13 -31.61 32.30
C PRO A 275 16.69 -30.20 32.55
N ALA A 276 15.94 -29.33 33.22
CA ALA A 276 16.38 -28.00 33.61
C ALA A 276 17.12 -28.00 34.97
N CYS A 277 17.32 -29.19 35.55
CA CYS A 277 17.87 -29.42 36.88
C CYS A 277 17.21 -28.56 37.97
N VAL A 278 15.89 -28.38 37.89
CA VAL A 278 15.16 -27.58 38.86
C VAL A 278 15.21 -28.22 40.24
N ASN A 279 14.90 -29.50 40.29
CA ASN A 279 15.04 -30.29 41.49
C ASN A 279 16.12 -31.35 41.26
N GLY A 280 16.65 -31.89 42.34
CA GLY A 280 17.62 -32.97 42.27
C GLY A 280 18.00 -33.47 43.66
N VAL A 281 18.83 -34.50 43.67
CA VAL A 281 19.29 -35.14 44.90
C VAL A 281 20.81 -35.17 44.91
N ARG A 282 21.38 -34.52 45.93
CA ARG A 282 22.80 -34.62 46.29
C ARG A 282 23.08 -35.95 46.96
N ARG A 283 24.14 -36.64 46.55
CA ARG A 283 24.61 -37.92 47.12
C ARG A 283 26.08 -37.86 47.44
N THR A 284 26.47 -38.52 48.51
CA THR A 284 27.87 -38.83 48.81
C THR A 284 28.17 -40.21 48.27
N LEU A 285 29.11 -40.30 47.33
CA LEU A 285 29.49 -41.56 46.71
C LEU A 285 30.66 -42.20 47.45
N ASP A 286 31.69 -41.42 47.77
CA ASP A 286 32.85 -41.84 48.53
C ASP A 286 33.27 -40.70 49.48
N SER A 287 33.69 -41.07 50.68
CA SER A 287 34.09 -40.14 51.74
C SER A 287 35.06 -40.78 52.75
N ALA A 288 35.78 -41.83 52.33
CA ALA A 288 36.68 -42.56 53.22
C ALA A 288 37.91 -41.73 53.66
N ASN A 289 38.28 -40.74 52.87
CA ASN A 289 39.47 -39.88 52.94
C ASN A 289 39.27 -38.72 51.94
N ASP A 290 40.27 -37.90 51.64
CA ASP A 290 40.14 -36.87 50.59
C ASP A 290 40.11 -37.50 49.20
N VAL A 291 38.90 -37.62 48.66
CA VAL A 291 38.55 -38.24 47.37
C VAL A 291 37.65 -37.34 46.57
N GLY A 292 37.70 -37.49 45.24
CA GLY A 292 36.78 -36.82 44.34
C GLY A 292 37.43 -35.73 43.51
N GLU A 293 38.74 -35.53 43.62
CA GLU A 293 39.45 -34.61 42.72
C GLU A 293 39.49 -35.15 41.28
N ASP A 294 39.59 -34.24 40.31
CA ASP A 294 39.67 -34.52 38.86
C ASP A 294 38.58 -35.49 38.34
N THR A 295 37.31 -35.29 38.71
CA THR A 295 36.25 -36.24 38.33
C THR A 295 36.01 -36.32 36.82
N SER A 296 35.59 -37.49 36.36
CA SER A 296 34.98 -37.67 35.04
C SER A 296 33.79 -38.62 35.15
N VAL A 297 32.60 -38.17 34.75
CA VAL A 297 31.36 -38.97 34.78
C VAL A 297 30.92 -39.34 33.37
N ALA A 298 30.42 -40.56 33.20
CA ALA A 298 29.75 -41.00 31.99
C ALA A 298 28.51 -41.83 32.35
N ILE A 299 27.54 -41.91 31.43
CA ILE A 299 26.34 -42.74 31.60
C ILE A 299 26.51 -44.00 30.76
N GLY A 300 26.50 -45.17 31.42
CA GLY A 300 26.59 -46.47 30.74
C GLY A 300 25.35 -46.80 29.90
N PRO A 301 25.41 -47.82 29.04
CA PRO A 301 24.27 -48.27 28.21
C PRO A 301 23.03 -48.64 29.04
N SER A 302 23.26 -49.14 30.26
CA SER A 302 22.22 -49.48 31.25
C SER A 302 21.60 -48.24 31.94
N GLY A 303 22.09 -47.03 31.63
CA GLY A 303 21.67 -45.77 32.24
C GLY A 303 22.29 -45.49 33.61
N PHE A 304 23.22 -46.33 34.07
CA PHE A 304 23.89 -46.19 35.35
C PHE A 304 25.09 -45.26 35.20
N PRO A 305 25.24 -44.25 36.07
CA PRO A 305 26.44 -43.42 36.04
C PRO A 305 27.68 -44.22 36.44
N VAL A 306 28.79 -43.93 35.80
CA VAL A 306 30.12 -44.39 36.20
C VAL A 306 30.94 -43.13 36.43
N VAL A 307 31.60 -43.02 37.58
CA VAL A 307 32.39 -41.84 37.95
C VAL A 307 33.81 -42.28 38.23
N VAL A 308 34.78 -41.80 37.44
CA VAL A 308 36.19 -41.92 37.80
C VAL A 308 36.62 -40.68 38.56
N TYR A 309 37.50 -40.85 39.53
CA TYR A 309 37.97 -39.79 40.41
C TYR A 309 39.31 -40.15 41.02
N ARG A 310 39.97 -39.14 41.57
CA ARG A 310 41.21 -39.29 42.30
C ARG A 310 40.96 -39.45 43.79
N ASP A 311 41.70 -40.38 44.38
CA ASP A 311 41.91 -40.47 45.82
C ASP A 311 43.24 -39.81 46.16
N VAL A 312 43.17 -38.61 46.73
CA VAL A 312 44.32 -37.75 47.02
C VAL A 312 45.13 -38.34 48.17
N THR A 313 44.41 -38.78 49.20
CA THR A 313 45.03 -39.32 50.42
C THR A 313 45.58 -40.72 50.17
N GLY A 314 44.82 -41.56 49.48
CA GLY A 314 45.17 -42.93 49.12
C GLY A 314 46.12 -43.04 47.92
N GLN A 315 46.42 -41.93 47.24
CA GLN A 315 47.26 -41.84 46.04
C GLN A 315 46.86 -42.85 44.96
N ALA A 316 45.57 -42.89 44.65
CA ALA A 316 45.01 -43.89 43.77
C ALA A 316 44.01 -43.32 42.77
N LEU A 317 43.94 -43.94 41.60
CA LEU A 317 42.84 -43.78 40.67
C LEU A 317 41.69 -44.67 41.12
N LYS A 318 40.52 -44.10 41.35
CA LYS A 318 39.32 -44.83 41.77
C LYS A 318 38.16 -44.63 40.79
N LEU A 319 37.25 -45.59 40.80
CA LEU A 319 36.00 -45.54 40.06
C LEU A 319 34.85 -45.92 40.96
N TYR A 320 33.76 -45.16 40.87
CA TYR A 320 32.49 -45.45 41.51
C TYR A 320 31.54 -46.00 40.45
N ASP A 321 31.16 -47.25 40.63
CA ASP A 321 30.21 -47.95 39.79
C ASP A 321 28.84 -47.88 40.45
N CYS A 322 27.94 -47.06 39.90
CA CYS A 322 26.58 -46.91 40.44
C CYS A 322 25.76 -48.18 40.18
N ALA A 323 25.09 -48.69 41.21
CA ALA A 323 24.27 -49.90 41.11
C ALA A 323 22.86 -49.65 40.55
N ASN A 324 22.50 -48.39 40.31
CA ASN A 324 21.21 -48.01 39.74
C ASN A 324 21.31 -46.66 39.01
N THR A 325 20.26 -46.33 38.23
CA THR A 325 20.21 -45.10 37.44
C THR A 325 20.36 -43.86 38.31
N ALA A 326 19.73 -43.81 39.49
CA ALA A 326 19.81 -42.68 40.40
C ALA A 326 21.14 -42.60 41.17
N CYS A 327 22.02 -43.60 41.04
CA CYS A 327 23.22 -43.73 41.86
C CYS A 327 22.97 -43.62 43.38
N SER A 328 21.84 -44.15 43.87
CA SER A 328 21.55 -44.19 45.31
C SER A 328 22.37 -45.24 46.07
N SER A 329 23.00 -46.15 45.34
CA SER A 329 23.96 -47.12 45.84
C SER A 329 24.97 -47.41 44.73
N GLY A 330 26.11 -47.99 45.12
CA GLY A 330 27.20 -48.34 44.22
C GLY A 330 28.41 -48.80 45.01
N THR A 331 29.50 -49.06 44.31
CA THR A 331 30.74 -49.54 44.93
C THR A 331 31.94 -48.72 44.45
N PRO A 332 32.72 -48.11 45.36
CA PRO A 332 34.01 -47.54 45.00
C PRO A 332 35.01 -48.67 44.75
N ARG A 333 35.86 -48.51 43.74
CA ARG A 333 36.89 -49.46 43.34
C ARG A 333 38.20 -48.72 43.13
N THR A 334 39.27 -49.29 43.66
CA THR A 334 40.63 -48.85 43.33
C THR A 334 41.06 -49.51 42.02
N LEU A 335 41.36 -48.69 41.01
CA LEU A 335 41.78 -49.16 39.69
C LEU A 335 43.29 -49.29 39.62
N ASP A 336 43.99 -48.25 40.06
CA ASP A 336 45.45 -48.20 40.11
C ASP A 336 45.88 -47.49 41.39
N SER A 337 46.75 -48.16 42.15
CA SER A 337 47.32 -47.67 43.41
C SER A 337 48.84 -47.73 43.40
N SER A 338 49.47 -47.78 42.22
CA SER A 338 50.91 -47.62 42.13
C SER A 338 51.32 -46.23 42.63
N VAL A 339 52.52 -46.12 43.20
CA VAL A 339 52.94 -44.91 43.93
C VAL A 339 52.98 -43.70 42.97
N ASN A 340 52.30 -42.60 43.34
CA ASN A 340 52.14 -41.35 42.57
C ASN A 340 51.13 -41.35 41.40
N VAL A 341 50.19 -42.29 41.38
CA VAL A 341 49.14 -42.35 40.35
C VAL A 341 48.22 -41.13 40.39
N ALA A 342 47.89 -40.64 39.19
CA ALA A 342 46.89 -39.63 38.88
C ALA A 342 47.16 -38.26 39.50
N GLN A 343 48.32 -37.62 39.35
CA GLN A 343 48.53 -36.34 40.04
C GLN A 343 47.61 -35.20 39.58
N LYS A 344 47.10 -35.25 38.32
CA LYS A 344 46.11 -34.32 37.77
C LYS A 344 45.33 -34.97 36.63
N SER A 345 44.13 -34.46 36.33
CA SER A 345 43.40 -34.68 35.08
C SER A 345 43.08 -36.14 34.77
N THR A 346 41.86 -36.57 35.11
CA THR A 346 41.28 -37.81 34.58
C THR A 346 40.31 -37.51 33.44
N SER A 347 40.21 -38.42 32.49
CA SER A 347 39.21 -38.36 31.42
C SER A 347 38.74 -39.77 31.10
N MET A 348 37.44 -39.98 31.12
CA MET A 348 36.83 -41.28 30.81
C MET A 348 35.98 -41.21 29.56
N ALA A 349 36.04 -42.27 28.77
CA ALA A 349 35.06 -42.58 27.76
C ALA A 349 34.55 -44.00 27.97
N LEU A 350 33.26 -44.23 27.69
CA LEU A 350 32.70 -45.57 27.67
C LEU A 350 32.70 -46.09 26.24
N ARG A 351 33.06 -47.36 26.08
CA ARG A 351 32.91 -48.09 24.83
C ARG A 351 31.44 -48.43 24.59
N ALA A 352 31.13 -48.84 23.36
CA ALA A 352 29.78 -49.30 23.00
C ALA A 352 29.28 -50.48 23.86
N ASP A 353 30.20 -51.27 24.43
CA ASP A 353 29.90 -52.38 25.34
C ASP A 353 29.84 -51.97 26.83
N GLY A 354 29.87 -50.66 27.14
CA GLY A 354 29.80 -50.12 28.49
C GLY A 354 31.12 -50.14 29.27
N ARG A 355 32.19 -50.74 28.74
CA ARG A 355 33.49 -50.76 29.43
C ARG A 355 34.16 -49.40 29.38
N ALA A 356 34.60 -48.91 30.54
CA ALA A 356 35.33 -47.66 30.63
C ALA A 356 36.78 -47.78 30.12
N PHE A 357 37.22 -46.75 29.40
CA PHE A 357 38.61 -46.48 29.11
C PHE A 357 38.96 -45.12 29.69
N ILE A 358 39.94 -45.10 30.58
CA ILE A 358 40.23 -43.94 31.41
C ILE A 358 41.64 -43.49 31.11
N ALA A 359 41.84 -42.26 30.66
CA ALA A 359 43.15 -41.63 30.58
C ALA A 359 43.44 -40.85 31.86
N TYR A 360 44.67 -40.94 32.36
CA TYR A 360 45.12 -40.21 33.54
C TYR A 360 46.62 -39.91 33.49
N TYR A 361 47.02 -38.86 34.20
CA TYR A 361 48.42 -38.45 34.29
C TYR A 361 49.09 -39.04 35.54
N ASP A 362 50.02 -39.97 35.33
CA ASP A 362 50.91 -40.51 36.37
C ASP A 362 52.29 -39.84 36.27
N LEU A 363 52.85 -39.35 37.39
CA LEU A 363 54.18 -38.74 37.37
C LEU A 363 55.31 -39.74 37.15
N ALA A 364 55.13 -41.02 37.48
CA ALA A 364 56.17 -42.02 37.29
C ALA A 364 56.31 -42.41 35.81
N THR A 365 55.19 -42.54 35.09
CA THR A 365 55.15 -43.02 33.70
C THR A 365 54.70 -41.97 32.68
N LEU A 366 54.48 -40.73 33.12
CA LEU A 366 53.98 -39.55 32.38
C LEU A 366 52.54 -39.65 31.85
N SER A 367 52.13 -40.74 31.24
CA SER A 367 50.75 -40.88 30.71
C SER A 367 50.32 -42.32 30.70
N CYS A 368 49.18 -42.57 31.35
CA CYS A 368 48.58 -43.88 31.45
C CYS A 368 47.14 -43.86 30.97
N ALA A 369 46.66 -45.03 30.60
CA ALA A 369 45.24 -45.33 30.58
C ALA A 369 44.94 -46.59 31.39
N TYR A 370 43.78 -46.62 32.03
CA TYR A 370 43.22 -47.82 32.60
C TYR A 370 42.16 -48.37 31.65
N ASP A 371 42.34 -49.63 31.26
CA ASP A 371 41.45 -50.35 30.38
C ASP A 371 40.62 -51.35 31.17
N CYS A 372 39.35 -51.03 31.45
CA CYS A 372 38.46 -51.92 32.18
C CYS A 372 38.15 -53.17 31.34
N ALA A 373 38.33 -54.35 31.93
CA ALA A 373 38.04 -55.61 31.28
C ALA A 373 36.53 -55.92 31.24
N ASN A 374 35.73 -55.32 32.13
CA ASN A 374 34.29 -55.50 32.27
C ASN A 374 33.56 -54.16 32.59
N GLU A 375 32.23 -54.13 32.47
CA GLU A 375 31.41 -52.91 32.58
C GLU A 375 31.54 -52.24 33.95
N ASN A 376 31.54 -53.04 35.03
CA ASN A 376 31.71 -52.55 36.40
C ASN A 376 33.17 -52.22 36.80
N CYS A 377 34.10 -52.37 35.87
CA CYS A 377 35.54 -52.20 36.08
C CYS A 377 36.08 -52.94 37.34
N SER A 378 35.56 -54.14 37.64
CA SER A 378 36.08 -54.98 38.73
C SER A 378 37.43 -55.62 38.40
N SER A 379 37.83 -55.56 37.13
CA SER A 379 39.15 -55.98 36.64
C SER A 379 39.52 -55.13 35.43
N GLY A 380 40.81 -55.00 35.17
CA GLY A 380 41.34 -54.21 34.06
C GLY A 380 42.86 -54.19 34.08
N ALA A 381 43.45 -53.37 33.21
CA ALA A 381 44.90 -53.24 33.11
C ALA A 381 45.33 -51.81 32.83
N VAL A 382 46.43 -51.40 33.45
CA VAL A 382 47.14 -50.16 33.13
C VAL A 382 47.85 -50.32 31.79
N ARG A 383 47.70 -49.33 30.92
CA ARG A 383 48.40 -49.16 29.65
C ARG A 383 49.24 -47.89 29.73
N THR A 384 50.52 -48.00 29.43
CA THR A 384 51.43 -46.85 29.38
C THR A 384 51.57 -46.34 27.96
N PHE A 385 51.62 -45.02 27.79
CA PHE A 385 51.95 -44.39 26.52
C PHE A 385 53.33 -43.76 26.64
N PRO A 386 54.41 -44.44 26.20
CA PRO A 386 55.74 -43.88 26.28
C PRO A 386 55.82 -42.60 25.45
N ALA A 387 56.48 -41.57 25.98
CA ALA A 387 56.70 -40.28 25.34
C ALA A 387 57.68 -40.34 24.14
N SER A 388 57.73 -41.45 23.40
CA SER A 388 58.56 -41.53 22.19
C SER A 388 57.92 -40.70 21.08
N SER A 389 58.69 -39.77 20.53
CA SER A 389 58.39 -39.06 19.29
C SER A 389 57.78 -40.02 18.25
N PRO A 390 56.70 -39.65 17.55
CA PRO A 390 56.22 -40.49 16.47
C PRO A 390 57.37 -40.66 15.46
N PRO A 391 57.73 -41.87 15.03
CA PRO A 391 58.51 -42.00 13.80
C PRO A 391 57.71 -41.26 12.73
N ALA A 392 58.35 -40.29 12.07
CA ALA A 392 57.73 -39.49 11.03
C ALA A 392 56.90 -40.39 10.10
N PRO A 393 55.63 -40.04 9.82
CA PRO A 393 54.80 -40.89 8.98
C PRO A 393 55.45 -40.98 7.59
N ARG A 394 55.99 -42.15 7.27
CA ARG A 394 56.31 -42.52 5.90
C ARG A 394 54.98 -42.79 5.22
N TRP A 395 54.36 -41.76 4.65
CA TRP A 395 53.26 -41.91 3.70
C TRP A 395 53.83 -42.52 2.41
N PRO A 396 53.49 -43.76 2.00
CA PRO A 396 54.04 -44.34 0.78
C PRO A 396 53.26 -43.94 -0.49
N PHE A 397 52.40 -42.91 -0.44
CA PHE A 397 51.60 -42.49 -1.59
C PHE A 397 51.75 -41.00 -1.87
N ALA A 398 52.86 -40.65 -2.53
CA ALA A 398 52.91 -39.43 -3.33
C ALA A 398 52.14 -39.68 -4.62
N ALA A 399 50.89 -39.22 -4.71
CA ALA A 399 50.16 -39.19 -5.96
C ALA A 399 50.82 -38.18 -6.91
N THR A 400 51.38 -38.66 -8.02
CA THR A 400 51.89 -37.82 -9.09
C THR A 400 50.71 -37.32 -9.91
N VAL A 401 50.48 -36.01 -9.97
CA VAL A 401 49.54 -35.42 -10.91
C VAL A 401 50.21 -35.43 -12.29
N GLY A 402 49.72 -36.28 -13.18
CA GLY A 402 50.08 -36.31 -14.59
C GLY A 402 49.61 -35.02 -15.28
N ARG A 403 50.49 -34.49 -16.14
CA ARG A 403 50.34 -33.25 -16.91
C ARG A 403 49.08 -33.20 -17.76
#